data_AF-A0A0C3KDF2-F1
#
_entry.id   AF-A0A0C3KDF2-F1
#
_cell.length_a   1.000
_cell.length_b   1.000
_cell.length_c   1.000
_cell.angle_alpha   90.00
_cell.angle_beta   90.00
_cell.angle_gamma   90.00
#
_symmetry.space_group_name_H-M   'P 1'
#
loop_
_entity.id
_entity.type
_entity.pdbx_description
1 polymer ?
#
loop_
_entity_poly.entity_id
_entity_poly.type
_entity_poly.pdbx_seq_one_letter_code
_entity_poly.pdbx_strand_id
1 'polypeptide(L)'
;FRHHFCHHPQIPLNDQAGMCLTAEEIYEAAVYNMYKYCQDNDLAQVWAYLWNCWYTPGHWELWARSSSPVISWMRTMMMVEGFWRLFKHDVLGSFSHPRLDLVTYLIITDLLPAIKRKLDHICGLCRIGRPVALAPWNKAMKAIWEDCSRSDVERRVKKEKKLLK
;
A
#
# COMPACT_ATOMS: atom_id res chain seq x y z
N PHE A 1 -7.98 13.03 3.21
CA PHE A 1 -8.46 13.31 1.84
C PHE A 1 -8.54 12.10 0.92
N ARG A 2 -7.42 11.49 0.48
CA ARG A 2 -7.47 10.37 -0.47
C ARG A 2 -8.33 9.19 -0.01
N HIS A 3 -8.30 8.87 1.28
CA HIS A 3 -9.15 7.84 1.87
C HIS A 3 -10.63 8.17 1.68
N HIS A 4 -11.04 9.40 1.98
CA HIS A 4 -12.45 9.84 1.90
C HIS A 4 -12.98 9.74 0.47
N PHE A 5 -12.16 10.08 -0.54
CA PHE A 5 -12.52 9.92 -1.95
C PHE A 5 -12.65 8.46 -2.38
N CYS A 6 -11.73 7.60 -1.91
CA CYS A 6 -11.58 6.24 -2.43
C CYS A 6 -12.43 5.20 -1.70
N HIS A 7 -12.97 5.49 -0.51
CA HIS A 7 -13.85 4.57 0.20
C HIS A 7 -15.12 4.29 -0.62
N HIS A 8 -15.55 3.03 -0.60
CA HIS A 8 -16.70 2.56 -1.35
C HIS A 8 -17.32 1.36 -0.60
N PRO A 9 -18.65 1.22 -0.58
CA PRO A 9 -19.32 0.14 0.15
C PRO A 9 -18.89 -1.28 -0.27
N GLN A 10 -18.52 -1.47 -1.52
CA GLN A 10 -18.04 -2.77 -2.04
C GLN A 10 -16.56 -3.07 -1.73
N ILE A 11 -15.81 -2.11 -1.20
CA ILE A 11 -14.39 -2.29 -0.87
C ILE A 11 -14.29 -2.54 0.64
N PRO A 12 -13.86 -3.74 1.06
CA PRO A 12 -13.75 -4.06 2.48
C PRO A 12 -12.69 -3.20 3.16
N LEU A 13 -12.92 -2.91 4.44
CA LEU A 13 -11.92 -2.30 5.29
C LEU A 13 -10.75 -3.25 5.51
N ASN A 14 -9.58 -2.68 5.85
CA ASN A 14 -8.37 -3.43 6.13
C ASN A 14 -8.36 -4.05 7.55
N ASP A 15 -9.52 -4.51 8.00
CA ASP A 15 -9.73 -5.16 9.29
C ASP A 15 -9.68 -6.68 9.10
N GLN A 16 -9.32 -7.41 10.16
CA GLN A 16 -9.23 -8.88 10.12
C GLN A 16 -10.55 -9.56 9.71
N ALA A 17 -11.69 -8.88 9.96
CA ALA A 17 -13.03 -9.34 9.60
C ALA A 17 -13.46 -8.94 8.17
N GLY A 18 -12.74 -8.05 7.48
CA GLY A 18 -13.07 -7.59 6.13
C GLY A 18 -14.45 -6.93 6.03
N MET A 19 -14.85 -6.14 7.03
CA MET A 19 -16.18 -5.53 7.05
C MET A 19 -16.34 -4.48 5.95
N CYS A 20 -17.53 -4.48 5.34
CA CYS A 20 -17.94 -3.48 4.36
C CYS A 20 -18.87 -2.47 5.04
N LEU A 21 -18.53 -1.19 4.97
CA LEU A 21 -19.34 -0.11 5.51
C LEU A 21 -20.43 0.31 4.53
N THR A 22 -21.53 0.85 5.07
CA THR A 22 -22.55 1.51 4.26
C THR A 22 -22.08 2.87 3.74
N ALA A 23 -22.74 3.40 2.72
CA ALA A 23 -22.41 4.71 2.17
C ALA A 23 -22.52 5.84 3.21
N GLU A 24 -23.52 5.75 4.08
CA GLU A 24 -23.79 6.68 5.18
C GLU A 24 -22.70 6.60 6.25
N GLU A 25 -22.35 5.40 6.70
CA GLU A 25 -21.25 5.19 7.66
C GLU A 25 -19.92 5.74 7.15
N ILE A 26 -19.62 5.54 5.86
CA ILE A 26 -18.41 6.08 5.23
C ILE A 26 -18.43 7.62 5.24
N TYR A 27 -19.58 8.21 4.93
CA TYR A 27 -19.75 9.66 4.91
C TYR A 27 -19.59 10.25 6.32
N GLU A 28 -20.30 9.74 7.31
CA GLU A 28 -20.22 10.19 8.69
C GLU A 28 -18.79 10.07 9.24
N ALA A 29 -18.14 8.93 9.00
CA ALA A 29 -16.76 8.72 9.41
C ALA A 29 -15.79 9.73 8.76
N ALA A 30 -15.98 10.04 7.47
CA ALA A 30 -15.14 10.99 6.74
C ALA A 30 -15.33 12.44 7.22
N VAL A 31 -16.59 12.83 7.45
CA VAL A 31 -16.97 14.15 8.02
C VAL A 31 -16.37 14.31 9.40
N TYR A 32 -16.59 13.33 10.29
CA TYR A 32 -16.11 13.36 11.67
C TYR A 32 -14.58 13.41 11.73
N ASN A 33 -13.90 12.60 10.91
CA ASN A 33 -12.44 12.59 10.82
C ASN A 33 -11.90 13.99 10.45
N MET A 34 -12.46 14.61 9.42
CA MET A 34 -12.01 15.92 8.95
C MET A 34 -12.35 17.04 9.95
N TYR A 35 -13.54 17.00 10.54
CA TYR A 35 -13.94 17.93 11.59
C TYR A 35 -12.97 17.87 12.77
N LYS A 36 -12.70 16.67 13.28
CA LYS A 36 -11.78 16.45 14.41
C LYS A 36 -10.37 16.92 14.07
N TYR A 37 -9.87 16.59 12.87
CA TYR A 37 -8.58 17.07 12.40
C TYR A 37 -8.49 18.60 12.38
N CYS A 38 -9.52 19.28 11.88
CA CYS A 38 -9.56 20.74 11.87
C CYS A 38 -9.68 21.32 13.27
N GLN A 39 -10.44 20.70 14.17
CA GLN A 39 -10.58 21.13 15.57
C GLN A 39 -9.25 21.00 16.33
N ASP A 40 -8.57 19.86 16.19
CA ASP A 40 -7.31 19.58 16.89
C ASP A 40 -6.17 20.52 16.45
N ASN A 41 -6.26 21.11 15.24
CA ASN A 41 -5.27 22.02 14.67
C ASN A 41 -5.72 23.49 14.65
N ASP A 42 -6.85 23.83 15.27
CA ASP A 42 -7.43 25.19 15.29
C ASP A 42 -7.68 25.78 13.89
N LEU A 43 -8.10 24.94 12.94
CA LEU A 43 -8.33 25.28 11.53
C LEU A 43 -9.83 25.51 11.23
N ALA A 44 -10.51 26.32 12.04
CA ALA A 44 -11.95 26.54 11.92
C ALA A 44 -12.38 27.10 10.55
N GLN A 45 -11.59 28.01 9.97
CA GLN A 45 -11.87 28.57 8.64
C GLN A 45 -11.73 27.53 7.53
N VAL A 46 -10.73 26.63 7.65
CA VAL A 46 -10.54 25.54 6.71
C VAL A 46 -11.73 24.59 6.79
N TRP A 47 -12.19 24.25 8.00
CA TRP A 47 -13.39 23.43 8.16
C TRP A 47 -14.62 24.04 7.48
N ALA A 48 -14.87 25.34 7.68
CA ALA A 48 -15.99 26.03 7.04
C ALA A 48 -15.92 25.94 5.50
N TYR A 49 -14.73 26.13 4.93
CA TYR A 49 -14.52 25.96 3.49
C TYR A 49 -14.77 24.52 3.02
N LEU A 50 -14.16 23.55 3.72
CA LEU A 50 -14.28 22.13 3.39
C LEU A 50 -15.74 21.64 3.47
N TRP A 51 -16.47 22.08 4.49
CA TRP A 51 -17.89 21.78 4.64
C TRP A 51 -18.70 22.30 3.46
N ASN A 52 -18.57 23.60 3.16
CA ASN A 52 -19.34 24.25 2.11
C ASN A 52 -19.02 23.70 0.71
N CYS A 53 -17.76 23.30 0.45
CA CYS A 53 -17.36 22.84 -0.88
C CYS A 53 -17.47 21.32 -1.08
N TRP A 54 -17.21 20.51 -0.05
CA TRP A 54 -17.02 19.07 -0.22
C TRP A 54 -17.87 18.20 0.71
N TYR A 55 -18.02 18.55 1.99
CA TYR A 55 -18.71 17.69 2.94
C TYR A 55 -20.21 17.97 3.09
N THR A 56 -20.75 19.01 2.45
CA THR A 56 -22.21 19.19 2.35
C THR A 56 -22.82 18.02 1.56
N PRO A 57 -23.98 17.45 1.96
CA PRO A 57 -24.56 16.26 1.30
C PRO A 57 -24.67 16.36 -0.22
N GLY A 58 -25.17 17.49 -0.74
CA GLY A 58 -25.31 17.69 -2.19
C GLY A 58 -23.97 17.78 -2.94
N HIS A 59 -22.90 18.21 -2.28
CA HIS A 59 -21.56 18.20 -2.88
C HIS A 59 -20.87 16.85 -2.71
N TRP A 60 -21.07 16.18 -1.57
CA TRP A 60 -20.50 14.86 -1.28
C TRP A 60 -20.81 13.86 -2.39
N GLU A 61 -22.06 13.83 -2.86
CA GLU A 61 -22.49 12.95 -3.95
C GLU A 61 -21.69 13.12 -5.24
N LEU A 62 -21.21 14.34 -5.53
CA LEU A 62 -20.51 14.67 -6.76
C LEU A 62 -19.04 14.22 -6.77
N TRP A 63 -18.41 14.13 -5.60
CA TRP A 63 -16.98 13.82 -5.52
C TRP A 63 -16.68 12.50 -4.82
N ALA A 64 -17.44 12.10 -3.81
CA ALA A 64 -17.17 10.88 -3.08
C ALA A 64 -17.59 9.66 -3.90
N ARG A 65 -16.82 8.57 -3.82
CA ARG A 65 -17.22 7.32 -4.47
C ARG A 65 -18.28 6.56 -3.71
N SER A 66 -18.40 6.79 -2.40
CA SER A 66 -19.34 6.06 -1.56
C SER A 66 -20.79 6.37 -1.88
N SER A 67 -21.09 7.51 -2.51
CA SER A 67 -22.43 7.87 -2.98
C SER A 67 -22.89 7.02 -4.18
N SER A 68 -21.96 6.51 -4.98
CA SER A 68 -22.28 5.68 -6.14
C SER A 68 -22.42 4.22 -5.70
N PRO A 69 -23.48 3.50 -6.11
CA PRO A 69 -23.59 2.07 -5.89
C PRO A 69 -22.63 1.26 -6.78
N VAL A 70 -22.07 1.88 -7.83
CA VAL A 70 -21.22 1.22 -8.83
C VAL A 70 -19.81 1.82 -8.82
N ILE A 71 -18.79 0.94 -8.78
CA ILE A 71 -17.39 1.33 -8.99
C ILE A 71 -17.20 1.71 -10.47
N SER A 72 -16.78 2.95 -10.73
CA SER A 72 -16.59 3.44 -12.09
C SER A 72 -15.58 2.59 -12.88
N TRP A 73 -16.03 2.07 -14.02
CA TRP A 73 -15.23 1.16 -14.86
C TRP A 73 -13.96 1.81 -15.42
N MET A 74 -13.94 3.12 -15.69
CA MET A 74 -12.82 3.80 -16.36
C MET A 74 -11.51 3.68 -15.57
N ARG A 75 -11.56 3.84 -14.25
CA ARG A 75 -10.36 3.70 -13.41
C ARG A 75 -9.87 2.26 -13.38
N THR A 76 -10.81 1.32 -13.38
CA THR A 76 -10.51 -0.11 -13.41
C THR A 76 -9.91 -0.51 -14.77
N MET A 77 -10.39 0.06 -15.88
CA MET A 77 -9.85 -0.16 -17.22
C MET A 77 -8.40 0.31 -17.32
N MET A 78 -8.03 1.48 -16.78
CA MET A 78 -6.63 1.91 -16.77
C MET A 78 -5.72 0.95 -15.99
N MET A 79 -6.21 0.39 -14.86
CA MET A 79 -5.47 -0.60 -14.09
C MET A 79 -5.33 -1.93 -14.88
N VAL A 80 -6.41 -2.36 -15.53
CA VAL A 80 -6.45 -3.57 -16.37
C VAL A 80 -5.53 -3.41 -17.58
N GLU A 81 -5.54 -2.27 -18.26
CA GLU A 81 -4.63 -1.95 -19.37
C GLU A 81 -3.18 -1.89 -18.92
N GLY A 82 -2.91 -1.25 -17.77
CA GLY A 82 -1.58 -1.23 -17.15
C GLY A 82 -1.07 -2.64 -16.86
N PHE A 83 -1.93 -3.47 -16.28
CA PHE A 83 -1.66 -4.88 -16.04
C PHE A 83 -1.35 -5.63 -17.35
N TRP A 84 -2.20 -5.50 -18.37
CA TRP A 84 -1.99 -6.18 -19.66
C TRP A 84 -0.75 -5.71 -20.38
N ARG A 85 -0.37 -4.43 -20.26
CA ARG A 85 0.88 -3.90 -20.81
C ARG A 85 2.11 -4.57 -20.17
N LEU A 86 2.13 -4.68 -18.84
CA LEU A 86 3.22 -5.36 -18.13
C LEU A 86 3.24 -6.86 -18.44
N PHE A 87 2.07 -7.51 -18.40
CA PHE A 87 1.94 -8.94 -18.69
C PHE A 87 2.40 -9.27 -20.11
N LYS A 88 2.05 -8.42 -21.09
CA LYS A 88 2.52 -8.57 -22.46
C LYS A 88 4.04 -8.45 -22.59
N HIS A 89 4.65 -7.51 -21.89
CA HIS A 89 6.08 -7.28 -21.93
C HIS A 89 6.87 -8.38 -21.22
N ASP A 90 6.46 -8.72 -19.99
CA ASP A 90 7.26 -9.58 -19.10
C ASP A 90 7.04 -11.08 -19.35
N VAL A 91 5.83 -11.47 -19.75
CA VAL A 91 5.44 -12.89 -19.87
C VAL A 91 5.15 -13.28 -21.32
N LEU A 92 4.33 -12.51 -22.03
CA LEU A 92 3.93 -12.88 -23.40
C LEU A 92 4.97 -12.48 -24.46
N GLY A 93 6.00 -11.72 -24.12
CA GLY A 93 7.03 -11.26 -25.07
C GLY A 93 7.78 -12.40 -25.76
N SER A 94 7.87 -13.57 -25.11
CA SER A 94 8.49 -14.78 -25.68
C SER A 94 7.59 -15.56 -26.64
N PHE A 95 6.29 -15.25 -26.72
CA PHE A 95 5.31 -16.00 -27.51
C PHE A 95 4.77 -15.15 -28.66
N SER A 96 4.98 -15.59 -29.90
CA SER A 96 4.29 -15.01 -31.06
C SER A 96 2.84 -15.51 -31.10
N HIS A 97 1.87 -14.59 -31.01
CA HIS A 97 0.43 -14.87 -31.09
C HIS A 97 -0.08 -15.97 -30.13
N PRO A 98 0.02 -15.74 -28.81
CA PRO A 98 -0.42 -16.71 -27.81
C PRO A 98 -1.94 -16.94 -27.91
N ARG A 99 -2.36 -18.21 -27.91
CA ARG A 99 -3.77 -18.60 -27.81
C ARG A 99 -4.31 -18.23 -26.43
N LEU A 100 -5.62 -17.98 -26.34
CA LEU A 100 -6.28 -17.62 -25.08
C LEU A 100 -6.04 -18.65 -23.97
N ASP A 101 -6.04 -19.93 -24.31
CA ASP A 101 -5.79 -21.03 -23.37
C ASP A 101 -4.37 -20.96 -22.73
N LEU A 102 -3.36 -20.65 -23.55
CA LEU A 102 -1.98 -20.45 -23.08
C LEU A 102 -1.90 -19.22 -22.16
N VAL A 103 -2.59 -18.13 -22.51
CA VAL A 103 -2.66 -16.93 -21.68
C VAL A 103 -3.27 -17.25 -20.32
N THR A 104 -4.39 -17.97 -20.29
CA THR A 104 -5.04 -18.36 -19.02
C THR A 104 -4.16 -19.27 -18.19
N TYR A 105 -3.47 -20.22 -18.81
CA TYR A 105 -2.50 -21.08 -18.13
C TYR A 105 -1.39 -20.27 -17.47
N LEU A 106 -0.73 -19.37 -18.23
CA LEU A 106 0.36 -18.52 -17.72
C LEU A 106 -0.10 -17.57 -16.59
N ILE A 107 -1.33 -17.06 -16.67
CA ILE A 107 -1.90 -16.25 -15.58
C ILE A 107 -1.98 -17.07 -14.29
N ILE A 108 -2.46 -18.31 -14.38
CA ILE A 108 -2.66 -19.17 -13.21
C ILE A 108 -1.32 -19.68 -12.67
N THR A 109 -0.37 -20.08 -13.53
CA THR A 109 0.87 -20.72 -13.09
C THR A 109 1.96 -19.74 -12.69
N ASP A 110 2.11 -18.64 -13.40
CA ASP A 110 3.30 -17.78 -13.25
C ASP A 110 2.92 -16.49 -12.53
N LEU A 111 1.87 -15.84 -13.03
CA LEU A 111 1.49 -14.51 -12.58
C LEU A 111 0.84 -14.53 -11.20
N LEU A 112 -0.16 -15.39 -11.00
CA LEU A 112 -0.92 -15.44 -9.75
C LEU A 112 -0.03 -15.80 -8.55
N PRO A 113 0.90 -16.77 -8.64
CA PRO A 113 1.85 -17.04 -7.55
C PRO A 113 2.89 -15.92 -7.36
N ALA A 114 3.29 -15.21 -8.43
CA ALA A 114 4.18 -14.07 -8.31
C ALA A 114 3.51 -12.89 -7.58
N ILE A 115 2.26 -12.60 -7.91
CA ILE A 115 1.45 -11.58 -7.23
C ILE A 115 1.23 -11.99 -5.77
N LYS A 116 0.83 -13.24 -5.50
CA LYS A 116 0.64 -13.74 -4.15
C LYS A 116 1.90 -13.60 -3.30
N ARG A 117 3.07 -13.99 -3.82
CA ARG A 117 4.36 -13.79 -3.14
C ARG A 117 4.68 -12.32 -2.84
N LYS A 118 4.36 -11.40 -3.76
CA LYS A 118 4.52 -9.96 -3.53
C LYS A 118 3.57 -9.46 -2.44
N LEU A 119 2.31 -9.89 -2.47
CA LEU A 119 1.30 -9.54 -1.45
C LEU A 119 1.70 -10.08 -0.08
N ASP A 120 2.07 -11.35 0.01
CA ASP A 120 2.53 -11.96 1.27
C ASP A 120 3.78 -11.24 1.82
N HIS A 121 4.64 -10.71 0.95
CA HIS A 121 5.77 -9.88 1.36
C HIS A 121 5.33 -8.51 1.90
N ILE A 122 4.40 -7.84 1.23
CA ILE A 122 3.86 -6.53 1.65
C ILE A 122 3.09 -6.65 2.97
N CYS A 123 2.28 -7.70 3.10
CA CYS A 123 1.49 -8.00 4.30
C CYS A 123 2.34 -8.55 5.46
N GLY A 124 3.66 -8.75 5.27
CA GLY A 124 4.55 -9.29 6.30
C GLY A 124 4.29 -10.75 6.66
N LEU A 125 3.44 -11.45 5.91
CA LEU A 125 3.11 -12.87 6.09
C LEU A 125 4.28 -13.77 5.66
N CYS A 126 5.11 -13.28 4.74
CA CYS A 126 6.41 -13.89 4.46
C CYS A 126 7.39 -13.63 5.61
N ARG A 127 7.96 -14.70 6.19
CA ARG A 127 9.07 -14.71 7.17
C ARG A 127 8.68 -14.54 8.65
N ILE A 128 7.63 -15.22 9.10
CA ILE A 128 7.22 -15.28 10.53
C ILE A 128 8.39 -15.70 11.47
N GLY A 129 9.44 -16.36 10.96
CA GLY A 129 10.64 -16.74 11.74
C GLY A 129 11.97 -16.14 11.31
N ARG A 130 12.03 -15.21 10.32
CA ARG A 130 13.30 -14.61 9.87
C ARG A 130 13.25 -13.09 10.00
N PRO A 131 14.26 -12.44 10.62
CA PRO A 131 14.26 -10.99 10.75
C PRO A 131 14.13 -10.31 9.39
N VAL A 132 13.32 -9.25 9.34
CA VAL A 132 13.15 -8.41 8.16
C VAL A 132 14.52 -7.93 7.69
N ALA A 133 14.77 -8.02 6.38
CA ALA A 133 16.05 -7.56 5.85
C ALA A 133 16.19 -6.06 6.14
N LEU A 134 17.27 -5.66 6.82
CA LEU A 134 17.49 -4.25 7.10
C LEU A 134 17.57 -3.48 5.80
N ALA A 135 16.85 -2.36 5.75
CA ALA A 135 16.96 -1.39 4.68
C ALA A 135 18.43 -0.96 4.50
N PRO A 136 18.88 -0.67 3.26
CA PRO A 136 20.29 -0.36 3.00
C PRO A 136 20.86 0.74 3.91
N TRP A 137 20.10 1.79 4.18
CA TRP A 137 20.52 2.89 5.07
C TRP A 137 20.62 2.48 6.55
N ASN A 138 19.79 1.53 6.99
CA ASN A 138 19.85 1.00 8.36
C ASN A 138 21.05 0.05 8.56
N LYS A 139 21.66 -0.47 7.49
CA LYS A 139 22.84 -1.35 7.61
C LYS A 139 24.04 -0.59 8.17
N ALA A 140 24.25 0.66 7.75
CA ALA A 140 25.34 1.50 8.26
C ALA A 140 25.16 1.77 9.76
N MET A 141 23.95 2.16 10.16
CA MET A 141 23.62 2.38 11.57
C MET A 141 23.80 1.11 12.40
N LYS A 142 23.34 -0.05 11.92
CA LYS A 142 23.54 -1.34 12.60
C LYS A 142 25.03 -1.68 12.73
N ALA A 143 25.84 -1.43 11.71
CA ALA A 143 27.28 -1.68 11.76
C ALA A 143 27.98 -0.80 12.81
N ILE A 144 27.59 0.48 12.91
CA ILE A 144 28.10 1.40 13.95
C ILE A 144 27.65 0.92 15.33
N TRP A 145 26.38 0.54 15.48
CA TRP A 145 25.84 0.04 16.74
C TRP A 145 26.57 -1.23 17.21
N GLU A 146 26.80 -2.20 16.32
CA GLU A 146 27.56 -3.41 16.60
C GLU A 146 29.03 -3.13 16.91
N ASP A 147 29.60 -2.04 16.41
CA ASP A 147 30.96 -1.64 16.77
C ASP A 147 30.99 -0.94 18.13
N CYS A 148 30.01 -0.07 18.40
CA CYS A 148 29.80 0.59 19.68
C CYS A 148 29.51 -0.39 20.83
N SER A 149 28.83 -1.51 20.56
CA SER A 149 28.51 -2.52 21.57
C SER A 149 29.69 -3.41 21.96
N ARG A 150 30.80 -3.38 21.23
CA ARG A 150 32.04 -4.11 21.56
C ARG A 150 32.86 -3.36 22.61
N SER A 151 33.57 -4.10 23.45
CA SER A 151 34.51 -3.52 24.39
C SER A 151 35.76 -2.98 23.68
N ASP A 152 36.41 -1.97 24.25
CA ASP A 152 37.61 -1.36 23.65
C ASP A 152 38.78 -2.35 23.51
N VAL A 153 38.84 -3.35 24.39
CA VAL A 153 39.83 -4.44 24.34
C VAL A 153 39.67 -5.25 23.06
N GLU A 154 38.44 -5.64 22.72
CA GLU A 154 38.12 -6.39 21.50
C GLU A 154 38.45 -5.59 20.23
N ARG A 155 38.23 -4.27 20.25
CA ARG A 155 38.59 -3.39 19.14
C ARG A 155 40.10 -3.33 18.90
N ARG A 156 40.90 -3.28 19.98
CA ARG A 156 42.37 -3.27 19.89
C ARG A 156 42.92 -4.58 19.34
N VAL A 157 42.48 -5.71 19.89
CA VAL A 157 42.88 -7.06 19.42
C VAL A 157 42.54 -7.24 17.94
N LYS A 158 41.38 -6.75 17.49
CA LYS A 158 40.97 -6.85 16.08
C LYS A 158 41.83 -5.99 15.15
N LYS A 159 42.28 -4.81 15.60
CA LYS A 159 43.22 -3.96 14.85
C LYS A 159 44.59 -4.64 14.73
N GLU A 160 45.12 -5.15 15.83
CA GLU A 160 46.41 -5.88 15.85
C GLU A 160 46.37 -7.09 14.91
N LYS A 161 45.29 -7.88 14.95
CA LYS A 161 45.10 -9.04 14.06
C LYS A 161 44.97 -8.65 12.58
N LYS A 162 44.54 -7.43 12.26
CA LYS A 162 44.45 -6.92 10.88
C LYS A 162 45.80 -6.42 10.36
N LEU A 163 46.70 -5.98 11.25
CA LEU A 163 48.07 -5.57 10.91
C LEU A 163 49.01 -6.77 10.70
N LEU A 164 48.67 -7.93 11.29
CA LEU A 164 49.42 -9.18 11.18
C LEU A 164 49.04 -10.03 9.95
N LYS A 165 48.15 -9.55 9.08
CA LYS A 165 47.75 -10.16 7.81
C LYS A 165 48.17 -9.27 6.65
#